data_AF-A0A2V5K9F3-F1
#
_entry.id   AF-A0A2V5K9F3-F1
#
_cell.length_a   1.000
_cell.length_b   1.000
_cell.length_c   1.000
_cell.angle_alpha   90.00
_cell.angle_beta   90.00
_cell.angle_gamma   90.00
#
_symmetry.space_group_name_H-M   'P 1'
#
loop_
_entity.id
_entity.type
_entity.pdbx_description
1 polymer ?
#
loop_
_entity_poly.entity_id
_entity_poly.type
_entity_poly.pdbx_seq_one_letter_code
_entity_poly.pdbx_strand_id
1 'polypeptide(L)'
;MRITTAKRFCRKCGAAIPPDSPQHSCGACLLETGLNSEEAVAGVDDPVRANISPSPMLMDFGDYGLLEQIGRGGQGVVFRARQKSLNRTVALKVIGLGQWATKAHLKRSTSA
;
A
#
# COMPACT_ATOMS: atom_id res chain seq x y z
N MET A 1 -27.07 26.34 27.93
CA MET A 1 -26.29 25.11 28.17
C MET A 1 -24.85 25.39 27.77
N ARG A 2 -23.92 25.59 28.72
CA ARG A 2 -22.50 25.85 28.42
C ARG A 2 -21.82 24.51 28.17
N ILE A 3 -21.37 24.26 26.94
CA ILE A 3 -20.56 23.09 26.59
C ILE A 3 -19.11 23.47 26.89
N THR A 4 -18.60 23.07 28.04
CA THR A 4 -17.18 23.25 28.38
C THR A 4 -16.38 22.20 27.60
N THR A 5 -15.74 22.58 26.50
CA THR A 5 -14.89 21.68 25.71
C THR A 5 -13.64 21.32 26.51
N ALA A 6 -13.61 20.13 27.12
CA ALA A 6 -12.42 19.63 27.80
C ALA A 6 -11.31 19.32 26.78
N LYS A 7 -10.19 20.04 26.85
CA LYS A 7 -8.99 19.71 26.06
C LYS A 7 -8.37 18.43 26.63
N ARG A 8 -8.22 17.42 25.77
CA ARG A 8 -7.45 16.20 26.10
C ARG A 8 -6.02 16.36 25.58
N PHE A 9 -5.10 15.55 26.08
CA PHE A 9 -3.70 15.57 25.66
C PHE A 9 -3.29 14.21 25.11
N CYS A 10 -2.41 14.25 24.11
CA CYS A 10 -1.83 13.06 23.50
C CYS A 10 -0.92 12.34 24.48
N ARG A 11 -1.10 11.02 24.63
CA ARG A 11 -0.26 10.21 25.53
C ARG A 11 1.16 9.97 25.02
N LYS A 12 1.41 10.14 23.72
CA LYS A 12 2.72 9.92 23.09
C LYS A 12 3.61 11.16 23.14
N CYS A 13 3.07 12.35 22.86
CA CYS A 13 3.86 13.58 22.74
C CYS A 13 3.35 14.77 23.57
N GLY A 14 2.24 14.62 24.29
CA GLY A 14 1.68 15.69 25.13
C GLY A 14 0.91 16.79 24.38
N ALA A 15 0.79 16.72 23.05
CA ALA A 15 0.04 17.72 22.28
C ALA A 15 -1.45 17.76 22.67
N ALA A 16 -2.05 18.95 22.70
CA ALA A 16 -3.49 19.09 22.89
C ALA A 16 -4.24 18.46 21.70
N ILE A 17 -5.24 17.63 21.97
CA ILE A 17 -6.02 16.90 20.98
C ILE A 17 -7.52 17.20 21.10
N PRO A 18 -8.28 17.12 20.00
CA PRO A 18 -9.73 17.14 20.04
C PRO A 18 -10.25 16.08 21.01
N PRO A 19 -11.33 16.34 21.76
CA PRO A 19 -11.89 15.36 22.68
C PRO A 19 -12.20 14.05 21.96
N ASP A 20 -12.78 14.07 20.76
CA ASP A 20 -13.19 12.85 20.04
C ASP A 20 -12.04 12.12 19.31
N SER A 21 -10.80 12.33 19.74
CA SER A 21 -9.64 11.64 19.15
C SER A 21 -9.59 10.18 19.63
N PRO A 22 -9.74 9.18 18.74
CA PRO A 22 -9.65 7.79 19.12
C PRO A 22 -8.28 7.50 19.74
N GLN A 23 -8.27 6.66 20.77
CA GLN A 23 -7.06 6.18 21.46
C GLN A 23 -6.23 7.28 22.18
N HIS A 24 -6.74 8.50 22.33
CA HIS A 24 -5.99 9.62 22.95
C HIS A 24 -4.63 9.89 22.26
N SER A 25 -4.52 9.61 20.97
CA SER A 25 -3.34 9.91 20.15
C SER A 25 -3.61 11.11 19.24
N CYS A 26 -2.63 12.00 19.08
CA CYS A 26 -2.72 13.05 18.06
C CYS A 26 -2.47 12.45 16.66
N GLY A 27 -2.93 13.14 15.62
CA GLY A 27 -2.79 12.67 14.23
C GLY A 27 -1.33 12.46 13.80
N ALA A 28 -0.40 13.29 14.27
CA ALA A 28 1.02 13.14 13.96
C ALA A 28 1.60 11.84 14.55
N CYS A 29 1.34 11.59 15.84
CA CYS A 29 1.82 10.39 16.53
C CYS A 29 1.18 9.10 16.01
N LEU A 30 -0.10 9.16 15.61
CA LEU A 30 -0.81 8.04 15.01
C LEU A 30 -0.23 7.68 13.64
N LEU A 31 0.09 8.69 12.82
CA LEU A 31 0.74 8.51 11.52
C LEU A 31 2.13 7.86 11.67
N GLU A 32 2.93 8.35 12.61
CA GLU A 32 4.27 7.82 12.89
C GLU A 32 4.24 6.33 13.29
N THR A 33 3.25 5.92 14.10
CA THR A 33 3.05 4.50 14.46
C THR A 33 2.69 3.63 13.25
N GLY A 34 1.92 4.16 12.29
CA GLY A 34 1.61 3.44 11.05
C GLY A 34 2.80 3.31 10.10
N LEU A 35 3.76 4.25 10.16
CA LEU A 35 4.96 4.25 9.32
C LEU A 35 6.07 3.34 9.87
N ASN A 36 6.14 3.11 11.18
CA ASN A 36 7.09 2.17 11.81
C ASN A 36 6.57 0.72 11.80
N SER A 37 6.08 0.24 10.66
CA SER A 37 5.76 -1.17 10.46
C SER A 37 7.05 -1.93 10.12
N GLU A 38 7.93 -2.10 11.09
CA GLU A 38 9.02 -3.06 10.96
C GLU A 38 8.44 -4.47 11.01
N GLU A 39 8.56 -5.13 9.86
CA GLU A 39 8.03 -6.44 9.53
C GLU A 39 8.32 -7.45 10.63
N ALA A 40 7.28 -8.17 11.05
CA ALA A 40 7.43 -9.36 11.88
C ALA A 40 8.36 -10.34 11.15
N VAL A 41 9.62 -10.38 11.59
CA VAL A 41 10.62 -11.35 11.14
C VAL A 41 10.20 -12.74 11.61
N ALA A 42 9.58 -13.49 10.71
CA ALA A 42 9.36 -14.92 10.87
C ALA A 42 10.67 -15.67 10.55
N GLY A 43 11.29 -16.20 11.60
CA GLY A 43 12.00 -17.49 11.63
C GLY A 43 13.25 -17.67 10.78
N VAL A 44 14.41 -17.74 11.44
CA VAL A 44 15.61 -18.43 10.92
C VAL A 44 15.87 -19.60 11.85
N ASP A 45 15.67 -20.83 11.37
CA ASP A 45 16.58 -21.95 11.64
C ASP A 45 16.40 -23.08 10.60
N ASP A 46 17.56 -23.62 10.18
CA ASP A 46 17.87 -24.88 9.48
C ASP A 46 17.92 -24.98 7.92
N PRO A 47 19.07 -25.43 7.33
CA PRO A 47 19.29 -25.53 5.89
C PRO A 47 19.27 -26.97 5.36
N VAL A 48 18.16 -27.43 4.78
CA VAL A 48 18.16 -28.63 3.90
C VAL A 48 17.27 -28.45 2.67
N ARG A 49 17.96 -28.16 1.55
CA ARG A 49 17.72 -28.65 0.18
C ARG A 49 16.32 -29.19 -0.16
N ALA A 50 15.49 -28.33 -0.74
CA ALA A 50 14.52 -28.72 -1.77
C ALA A 50 14.35 -27.56 -2.77
N ASN A 51 14.91 -27.78 -3.96
CA ASN A 51 14.91 -26.87 -5.09
C ASN A 51 13.54 -26.84 -5.79
N ILE A 52 12.55 -26.23 -5.14
CA ILE A 52 11.31 -25.79 -5.79
C ILE A 52 11.02 -24.43 -5.19
N SER A 53 11.62 -23.38 -5.74
CA SER A 53 11.07 -22.04 -5.54
C SER A 53 9.66 -22.09 -6.13
N PRO A 54 8.58 -21.91 -5.36
CA PRO A 54 7.36 -21.42 -5.97
C PRO A 54 7.73 -20.05 -6.50
N SER A 55 8.12 -19.96 -7.78
CA SER A 55 8.09 -18.70 -8.49
C SER A 55 6.75 -18.09 -8.12
N PRO A 56 6.71 -16.94 -7.43
CA PRO A 56 5.43 -16.34 -7.08
C PRO A 56 4.72 -16.25 -8.41
N MET A 57 3.57 -16.93 -8.53
CA MET A 57 2.82 -16.95 -9.77
C MET A 57 2.60 -15.49 -10.16
N LEU A 58 3.47 -14.99 -11.04
CA LEU A 58 3.39 -13.68 -11.63
C LEU A 58 2.12 -13.80 -12.43
N MET A 59 1.01 -13.39 -11.82
CA MET A 59 -0.31 -13.43 -12.43
C MET A 59 -0.15 -12.81 -13.81
N ASP A 60 -0.14 -13.66 -14.84
CA ASP A 60 0.04 -13.21 -16.20
C ASP A 60 -1.21 -12.40 -16.54
N PHE A 61 -1.05 -11.08 -16.64
CA PHE A 61 -2.13 -10.19 -17.00
C PHE A 61 -2.18 -10.12 -18.52
N GLY A 62 -2.71 -11.17 -19.14
CA GLY A 62 -2.69 -11.34 -20.59
C GLY A 62 -1.27 -11.40 -21.15
N ASP A 63 -0.90 -10.44 -22.00
CA ASP A 63 0.42 -10.33 -22.63
C ASP A 63 1.50 -9.71 -21.70
N TYR A 64 1.14 -9.37 -20.46
CA TYR A 64 2.04 -8.75 -19.49
C TYR A 64 2.37 -9.70 -18.34
N GLY A 65 3.64 -10.11 -18.27
CA GLY A 65 4.17 -10.77 -17.09
C GLY A 65 4.50 -9.72 -16.03
N LEU A 66 3.74 -9.69 -14.93
CA LEU A 66 4.09 -8.86 -13.76
C LEU A 66 5.49 -9.28 -13.26
N LEU A 67 6.31 -8.36 -12.76
CA LEU A 67 7.64 -8.66 -12.22
C LEU A 67 7.71 -8.28 -10.75
N GLU A 68 7.48 -7.00 -10.44
CA GLU A 68 7.46 -6.49 -9.07
C GLU A 68 6.53 -5.29 -8.97
N GLN A 69 6.04 -5.00 -7.76
CA GLN A 69 5.33 -3.75 -7.49
C GLN A 69 6.34 -2.61 -7.35
N ILE A 70 6.14 -1.53 -8.11
CA ILE A 70 7.01 -0.34 -8.08
C ILE A 70 6.33 0.88 -7.46
N GLY A 71 5.02 0.82 -7.19
CA GLY A 71 4.33 1.90 -6.49
C GLY A 71 2.89 1.58 -6.15
N ARG A 72 2.36 2.21 -5.10
CA ARG A 72 0.95 2.14 -4.70
C ARG A 72 0.43 3.54 -4.43
N GLY A 73 -0.71 3.87 -5.01
CA GLY A 73 -1.38 5.16 -4.81
C GLY A 73 -2.88 5.01 -4.66
N GLY A 74 -3.58 6.13 -4.53
CA GLY A 74 -5.02 6.14 -4.21
C GLY A 74 -5.92 5.39 -5.20
N GLN A 75 -5.54 5.27 -6.47
CA GLN A 75 -6.34 4.56 -7.49
C GLN A 75 -5.94 3.10 -7.69
N GLY A 76 -4.78 2.66 -7.18
CA GLY A 76 -4.28 1.32 -7.47
C GLY A 76 -2.79 1.13 -7.31
N VAL A 77 -2.30 0.05 -7.90
CA VAL A 77 -0.94 -0.45 -7.77
C VAL A 77 -0.26 -0.43 -9.13
N VAL A 78 0.98 0.06 -9.20
CA VAL A 78 1.81 0.06 -10.40
C VAL A 78 2.86 -1.05 -10.26
N PHE A 79 2.94 -1.90 -11.27
CA PHE A 79 3.90 -2.98 -11.36
C PHE A 79 4.89 -2.71 -12.50
N ARG A 80 6.15 -3.08 -12.30
CA ARG A 80 7.05 -3.36 -13.41
C ARG A 80 6.57 -4.65 -14.06
N ALA A 81 6.36 -4.64 -15.37
CA ALA A 81 5.89 -5.80 -16.12
C ALA A 81 6.67 -5.96 -17.43
N ARG A 82 6.76 -7.20 -17.93
CA ARG A 82 7.33 -7.53 -19.24
C ARG A 82 6.20 -7.77 -20.22
N GLN A 83 6.12 -6.95 -21.27
CA GLN A 83 5.22 -7.21 -22.40
C GLN A 83 5.87 -8.27 -23.30
N LYS A 84 5.24 -9.43 -23.47
CA LYS A 84 5.82 -10.57 -24.21
C LYS A 84 5.86 -10.28 -25.71
N SER A 85 4.80 -9.70 -26.29
CA SER A 85 4.73 -9.37 -27.73
C SER A 85 5.81 -8.39 -28.21
N LEU A 86 6.06 -7.31 -27.47
CA LEU A 86 7.04 -6.28 -27.82
C LEU A 86 8.39 -6.47 -27.14
N ASN A 87 8.53 -7.51 -26.30
CA ASN A 87 9.71 -7.82 -25.52
C ASN A 87 10.32 -6.56 -24.85
N ARG A 88 9.48 -5.79 -24.15
CA ARG A 88 9.89 -4.55 -23.46
C ARG A 88 9.35 -4.49 -22.03
N THR A 89 10.09 -3.81 -21.16
CA THR A 89 9.68 -3.59 -19.77
C THR A 89 8.82 -2.33 -19.69
N VAL A 90 7.67 -2.43 -19.03
CA VAL A 90 6.67 -1.37 -18.91
C VAL A 90 6.20 -1.21 -17.46
N ALA A 91 5.60 -0.06 -17.16
CA ALA A 91 4.85 0.14 -15.92
C ALA A 91 3.36 -0.17 -16.16
N LEU A 92 2.84 -1.21 -15.51
CA LEU A 92 1.44 -1.61 -15.59
C LEU A 92 0.68 -1.14 -14.34
N LYS A 93 -0.25 -0.18 -14.52
CA LYS A 93 -1.10 0.33 -13.43
C LYS A 93 -2.40 -0.49 -13.35
N VAL A 94 -2.53 -1.26 -12.28
CA VAL A 94 -3.73 -2.03 -11.94
C VAL A 94 -4.63 -1.16 -11.07
N ILE A 95 -5.85 -0.89 -11.54
CA ILE A 95 -6.86 -0.10 -10.82
C ILE A 95 -7.79 -1.06 -10.10
N GLY A 96 -7.88 -0.96 -8.77
CA GLY A 96 -8.79 -1.77 -7.98
C GLY A 96 -10.24 -1.31 -8.15
N LEU A 97 -11.19 -2.25 -8.24
CA LEU A 97 -12.64 -1.99 -8.26
C LEU A 97 -13.18 -1.61 -6.87
N GLY A 98 -12.49 -0.73 -6.15
CA GLY A 98 -12.96 -0.15 -4.90
C GLY A 98 -13.72 1.16 -5.11
N GLN A 99 -14.16 1.78 -4.01
CA GLN A 99 -14.85 3.09 -3.96
C GLN A 99 -14.14 4.28 -4.67
N TRP A 100 -12.92 4.08 -5.16
CA TRP A 100 -12.14 5.06 -5.93
C TRP A 100 -12.19 4.87 -7.45
N ALA A 101 -12.91 3.85 -7.94
CA ALA A 101 -13.22 3.67 -9.35
C ALA A 101 -14.38 4.60 -9.77
N THR A 102 -14.16 5.92 -9.71
CA THR A 102 -15.11 6.86 -10.32
C THR A 102 -15.07 6.66 -11.84
N LYS A 103 -16.23 6.51 -12.48
CA LYS A 103 -16.46 6.27 -13.93
C LYS A 103 -15.67 7.16 -14.92
N ALA A 104 -14.93 8.16 -14.44
CA ALA A 104 -14.28 9.21 -15.23
C ALA A 104 -12.89 8.87 -15.81
N HIS A 105 -12.27 7.74 -15.48
CA HIS A 105 -10.82 7.56 -15.77
C HIS A 105 -10.46 6.55 -16.87
N LEU A 106 -11.42 6.10 -17.68
CA LEU A 106 -11.15 5.33 -18.92
C LEU A 106 -10.60 6.23 -20.05
N LYS A 107 -9.72 7.19 -19.75
CA LYS A 107 -8.99 7.94 -20.77
C LYS A 107 -7.58 7.38 -20.89
N ARG A 108 -7.45 6.45 -21.84
CA ARG A 108 -6.24 6.10 -22.62
C ARG A 108 -4.92 6.17 -21.85
N SER A 109 -4.59 5.07 -21.19
CA SER A 109 -3.19 4.69 -20.90
C SER A 109 -2.55 4.13 -22.18
N THR A 110 -2.49 4.92 -23.25
CA THR A 110 -1.72 4.57 -24.45
C THR A 110 -0.30 5.09 -24.25
N SER A 111 0.57 4.21 -23.76
CA SER A 111 2.01 4.46 -23.73
C SER A 111 2.53 4.48 -25.17
N ALA A 112 3.06 5.63 -25.60
CA ALA A 112 4.00 5.72 -26.73
C ALA A 112 5.33 5.05 -26.35
#